data_AF-A0A7X9R5H2-F1
#
_entry.id   AF-A0A7X9R5H2-F1
#
_cell.length_a   1.000
_cell.length_b   1.000
_cell.length_c   1.000
_cell.angle_alpha   90.00
_cell.angle_beta   90.00
_cell.angle_gamma   90.00
#
_symmetry.space_group_name_H-M   'P 1'
#
loop_
_entity.id
_entity.type
_entity.pdbx_description
1 polymer ?
#
loop_
_entity_poly.entity_id
_entity_poly.type
_entity_poly.pdbx_seq_one_letter_code
_entity_poly.pdbx_strand_id
1 'polypeptide(L)'
;MTIKKKLNKLLKVFIIGSLLIVGLVGYGVYWAFFDMNRLPTGEYLTEEISPNGKYTLKAYVTNGGATTSYSVRGELVFNDKDNKTKNIYWNYREESASISWKDNNTVIINGHTLDVTKDKFDFRRH
;
A
#
# COMPACT_ATOMS: atom_id res chain seq x y z
N MET A 1 -19.23 -49.22 -3.84
CA MET A 1 -18.18 -48.31 -3.30
C MET A 1 -18.13 -48.47 -1.78
N THR A 2 -16.99 -48.83 -1.19
CA THR A 2 -16.87 -49.13 0.26
C THR A 2 -17.09 -47.88 1.11
N ILE A 3 -17.70 -47.99 2.30
CA ILE A 3 -17.98 -46.87 3.23
C ILE A 3 -16.73 -46.01 3.47
N LYS A 4 -15.56 -46.65 3.67
CA LYS A 4 -14.25 -45.99 3.80
C LYS A 4 -13.88 -45.08 2.62
N LYS A 5 -14.18 -45.51 1.38
CA LYS A 5 -13.93 -44.70 0.16
C LYS A 5 -14.85 -43.47 0.11
N LYS A 6 -16.10 -43.60 0.57
CA LYS A 6 -17.08 -42.50 0.64
C LYS A 6 -16.68 -41.46 1.70
N LEU A 7 -16.27 -41.92 2.89
CA LEU A 7 -15.77 -41.07 3.97
C LEU A 7 -14.51 -40.31 3.57
N ASN A 8 -13.53 -40.97 2.93
CA ASN A 8 -12.32 -40.31 2.43
C ASN A 8 -12.62 -39.26 1.35
N LYS A 9 -13.64 -39.47 0.51
CA LYS A 9 -14.08 -38.49 -0.50
C LYS A 9 -14.69 -37.25 0.18
N LEU A 10 -15.56 -37.44 1.18
CA LEU A 10 -16.16 -36.35 1.96
C LEU A 10 -15.09 -35.55 2.72
N LEU A 11 -14.14 -36.25 3.35
CA LEU A 11 -13.02 -35.62 4.06
C LEU A 11 -12.18 -34.75 3.11
N LYS A 12 -11.86 -35.24 1.91
CA LYS A 12 -11.13 -34.45 0.89
C LYS A 12 -11.89 -33.20 0.47
N VAL A 13 -13.21 -33.30 0.23
CA VAL A 13 -14.05 -32.15 -0.12
C VAL A 13 -14.08 -31.13 1.01
N PHE A 14 -14.21 -31.59 2.25
CA PHE A 14 -14.16 -30.73 3.43
C PHE A 14 -12.82 -30.00 3.55
N ILE A 15 -11.69 -30.71 3.41
CA ILE A 15 -10.35 -30.10 3.46
C ILE A 15 -10.18 -29.03 2.37
N ILE A 16 -10.59 -29.33 1.13
CA ILE A 16 -10.52 -28.35 0.03
C ILE A 16 -11.39 -27.13 0.35
N GLY A 17 -12.62 -27.35 0.84
CA GLY A 17 -13.51 -26.27 1.25
C GLY A 17 -12.92 -25.39 2.35
N SER A 18 -12.34 -26.00 3.40
CA SER A 18 -11.69 -25.28 4.49
C SER A 18 -10.48 -24.47 4.01
N LEU A 19 -9.65 -25.03 3.12
CA LEU A 19 -8.50 -24.31 2.54
C LEU A 19 -8.94 -23.09 1.72
N LEU A 20 -10.03 -23.21 0.95
CA LEU A 20 -10.59 -22.08 0.22
C LEU A 20 -11.10 -20.98 1.17
N ILE A 21 -11.78 -21.35 2.25
CA ILE A 21 -12.27 -20.39 3.26
C ILE A 21 -11.08 -19.67 3.91
N VAL A 22 -10.04 -20.40 4.32
CA VAL A 22 -8.83 -19.80 4.90
C VAL A 22 -8.16 -18.85 3.92
N GLY A 23 -8.09 -19.22 2.64
CA GLY A 23 -7.57 -18.34 1.58
C GLY A 23 -8.37 -17.05 1.44
N LEU A 24 -9.70 -17.14 1.45
CA LEU A 24 -10.60 -15.97 1.37
C LEU A 24 -10.48 -15.07 2.59
N VAL A 25 -10.42 -15.64 3.79
CA VAL A 25 -10.24 -14.87 5.04
C VAL A 25 -8.88 -14.19 5.05
N GLY A 26 -7.82 -14.91 4.69
CA GLY A 26 -6.47 -14.34 4.59
C GLY A 26 -6.39 -13.19 3.59
N TYR A 27 -7.00 -13.34 2.41
CA TYR A 27 -7.12 -12.26 1.44
C TYR A 27 -7.91 -11.07 1.99
N GLY A 28 -9.03 -11.31 2.67
CA GLY A 28 -9.84 -10.28 3.29
C GLY A 28 -9.07 -9.47 4.35
N VAL A 29 -8.27 -10.14 5.19
CA VAL A 29 -7.39 -9.48 6.17
C VAL A 29 -6.32 -8.65 5.46
N TYR A 30 -5.65 -9.20 4.44
CA TYR A 30 -4.66 -8.46 3.66
C TYR A 30 -5.27 -7.19 3.03
N TRP A 31 -6.43 -7.35 2.38
CA TRP A 31 -7.16 -6.25 1.76
C TRP A 31 -7.62 -5.21 2.77
N ALA A 32 -8.03 -5.62 3.98
CA ALA A 32 -8.50 -4.70 5.01
C ALA A 32 -7.39 -3.86 5.64
N PHE A 33 -6.20 -4.42 5.83
CA PHE A 33 -5.16 -3.81 6.69
C PHE A 33 -3.85 -3.47 5.97
N PHE A 34 -3.56 -4.05 4.80
CA PHE A 34 -2.26 -3.94 4.13
C PHE A 34 -2.33 -3.37 2.70
N ASP A 35 -3.53 -3.15 2.16
CA ASP A 35 -3.71 -2.53 0.85
C ASP A 35 -3.38 -1.04 0.91
N MET A 36 -2.38 -0.60 0.12
CA MET A 36 -1.99 0.81 0.05
C MET A 36 -3.04 1.70 -0.61
N ASN A 37 -3.99 1.16 -1.36
CA ASN A 37 -5.09 1.94 -1.93
C ASN A 37 -6.15 2.30 -0.89
N ARG A 38 -6.09 1.70 0.30
CA ARG A 38 -7.04 1.93 1.41
C ARG A 38 -6.47 2.80 2.52
N LEU A 39 -5.32 3.43 2.27
CA LEU A 39 -4.76 4.38 3.22
C LEU A 39 -5.68 5.58 3.41
N PRO A 40 -5.72 6.19 4.62
CA PRO A 40 -6.46 7.42 4.85
C PRO A 40 -6.05 8.52 3.85
N THR A 41 -6.95 9.43 3.53
CA THR A 41 -6.66 10.59 2.66
C THR A 41 -5.60 11.50 3.27
N GLY A 42 -5.80 11.85 4.55
CA GLY A 42 -4.93 12.80 5.25
C GLY A 42 -5.13 14.24 4.83
N GLU A 43 -4.37 15.12 5.48
CA GLU A 43 -4.30 16.55 5.23
C GLU A 43 -3.06 16.85 4.38
N TYR A 44 -3.20 17.70 3.37
CA TYR A 44 -2.12 18.04 2.45
C TYR A 44 -0.96 18.73 3.17
N LEU A 45 0.27 18.31 2.87
CA LEU A 45 1.49 18.93 3.39
C LEU A 45 2.22 19.73 2.32
N THR A 46 2.66 19.05 1.26
CA THR A 46 3.49 19.61 0.19
C THR A 46 3.45 18.72 -1.05
N GLU A 47 3.99 19.21 -2.17
CA GLU A 47 4.20 18.46 -3.39
C GLU A 47 5.48 18.85 -4.10
N GLU A 48 6.03 17.94 -4.88
CA GLU A 48 7.20 18.19 -5.74
C GLU A 48 7.04 17.52 -7.10
N ILE A 49 7.44 18.23 -8.15
CA ILE A 49 7.33 17.78 -9.53
C ILE A 49 8.66 17.18 -9.98
N SER A 50 8.62 16.01 -10.63
CA SER A 50 9.82 15.38 -11.20
C SER A 50 10.48 16.31 -12.23
N PRO A 51 11.81 16.24 -12.43
CA PRO A 51 12.53 17.15 -13.31
C PRO A 51 12.01 17.20 -14.76
N ASN A 52 11.47 16.10 -15.27
CA ASN A 52 10.86 16.04 -16.60
C ASN A 52 9.35 16.32 -16.63
N GLY A 53 8.73 16.67 -15.50
CA GLY A 53 7.31 16.98 -15.39
C GLY A 53 6.36 15.77 -15.45
N LYS A 54 6.86 14.54 -15.61
CA LYS A 54 6.02 13.34 -15.79
C LYS A 54 5.25 12.93 -14.53
N TYR A 55 5.81 13.24 -13.37
CA TYR A 55 5.27 12.87 -12.07
C TYR A 55 5.16 14.08 -11.16
N THR A 56 4.12 14.08 -10.33
CA THR A 56 4.04 14.95 -9.15
C THR A 56 3.86 14.06 -7.93
N LEU A 57 4.71 14.20 -6.92
CA LEU A 57 4.54 13.51 -5.65
C LEU A 57 3.89 14.46 -4.65
N LYS A 58 2.72 14.10 -4.14
CA LYS A 58 1.99 14.82 -3.09
C LYS A 58 2.11 14.09 -1.76
N ALA A 59 2.43 14.82 -0.70
CA ALA A 59 2.49 14.28 0.65
C ALA A 59 1.32 14.75 1.49
N TYR A 60 0.80 13.83 2.30
CA TYR A 60 -0.31 14.07 3.22
C TYR A 60 0.04 13.54 4.61
N VAL A 61 -0.26 14.30 5.65
CA VAL A 61 -0.20 13.81 7.03
C VAL A 61 -1.54 13.17 7.38
N THR A 62 -1.50 12.04 8.05
CA THR A 62 -2.68 11.31 8.50
C THR A 62 -2.65 11.18 10.02
N ASN A 63 -3.80 11.42 10.64
CA ASN A 63 -3.99 11.24 12.08
C ASN A 63 -4.83 9.97 12.30
N GLY A 64 -4.31 8.98 13.03
CA GLY A 64 -5.03 7.76 13.36
C GLY A 64 -5.95 7.88 14.58
N GLY A 65 -5.96 9.03 15.26
CA GLY A 65 -6.72 9.30 16.48
C GLY A 65 -5.83 9.54 17.71
N ALA A 66 -6.47 9.78 18.87
CA ALA A 66 -5.83 10.26 20.09
C ALA A 66 -4.68 9.39 20.63
N THR A 67 -4.66 8.09 20.33
CA THR A 67 -3.67 7.13 20.86
C THR A 67 -2.63 6.69 19.83
N THR A 68 -2.68 7.23 18.61
CA THR A 68 -1.79 6.82 17.52
C THR A 68 -0.98 8.00 17.02
N SER A 69 0.30 7.79 16.73
CA SER A 69 1.13 8.81 16.10
C SER A 69 0.69 9.09 14.66
N TYR A 70 1.07 10.26 14.14
CA TYR A 70 0.87 10.64 12.75
C TYR A 70 1.61 9.71 11.78
N SER A 71 1.11 9.65 10.56
CA SER A 71 1.78 8.94 9.46
C SER A 71 1.75 9.79 8.20
N VAL A 72 2.81 9.74 7.40
CA VAL A 72 2.88 10.44 6.11
C VAL A 72 2.57 9.47 4.97
N ARG A 73 1.65 9.89 4.11
CA ARG A 73 1.27 9.23 2.87
C ARG A 73 1.81 10.01 1.68
N GLY A 74 2.52 9.33 0.78
CA GLY A 74 2.92 9.88 -0.53
C GLY A 74 2.08 9.30 -1.67
N GLU A 75 1.36 10.18 -2.34
CA GLU A 75 0.56 9.89 -3.54
C GLU A 75 1.30 10.39 -4.79
N LEU A 76 1.64 9.48 -5.68
CA LEU A 76 2.24 9.80 -6.98
C LEU A 76 1.14 10.02 -8.02
N VAL A 77 1.15 11.20 -8.64
CA VAL A 77 0.31 11.56 -9.78
C VAL A 77 1.10 11.35 -11.07
N PHE A 78 0.50 10.69 -12.06
CA PHE A 78 1.05 10.56 -13.41
C PHE A 78 0.48 11.66 -14.31
N ASN A 79 1.25 12.73 -14.51
CA ASN A 79 0.78 13.94 -15.20
C ASN A 79 0.40 13.66 -16.67
N ASP A 80 1.14 12.78 -17.34
CA ASP A 80 0.88 12.39 -18.73
C ASP A 80 -0.23 11.33 -18.89
N LYS A 81 -0.81 10.82 -17.80
CA LYS A 81 -1.76 9.70 -17.82
C LYS A 81 -3.08 10.06 -17.13
N ASP A 82 -3.69 11.16 -17.57
CA ASP A 82 -4.99 11.63 -17.07
C ASP A 82 -5.01 11.78 -15.54
N ASN A 83 -3.89 12.24 -14.97
CA ASN A 83 -3.69 12.40 -13.54
C ASN A 83 -4.02 11.15 -12.70
N LYS A 84 -3.86 9.95 -13.27
CA LYS A 84 -3.98 8.71 -12.50
C LYS A 84 -3.06 8.78 -11.28
N THR A 85 -3.53 8.30 -10.14
CA THR A 85 -2.76 8.33 -8.89
C THR A 85 -2.41 6.94 -8.39
N LYS A 86 -1.36 6.85 -7.57
CA LYS A 86 -1.04 5.66 -6.77
C LYS A 86 -0.33 6.05 -5.49
N ASN A 87 -0.62 5.37 -4.39
CA ASN A 87 0.16 5.51 -3.17
C ASN A 87 1.49 4.73 -3.28
N ILE A 88 2.60 5.42 -2.99
CA ILE A 88 3.96 4.85 -3.06
C ILE A 88 4.73 4.99 -1.75
N TYR A 89 4.26 5.79 -0.80
CA TYR A 89 4.94 6.00 0.47
C TYR A 89 3.93 5.98 1.62
N TRP A 90 4.24 5.23 2.66
CA TRP A 90 3.48 5.18 3.89
C TRP A 90 4.44 4.91 5.05
N ASN A 91 4.65 5.92 5.89
CA ASN A 91 5.53 5.82 7.04
C ASN A 91 4.87 6.29 8.34
N TYR A 92 5.18 5.60 9.44
CA TYR A 92 4.63 5.84 10.77
C TYR A 92 5.56 6.73 11.59
N ARG A 93 4.99 7.51 12.51
CA ARG A 93 5.71 8.50 13.33
C ARG A 93 6.37 9.59 12.47
N GLU A 94 5.65 10.03 11.46
CA GLU A 94 6.01 11.18 10.64
C GLU A 94 4.84 12.16 10.56
N GLU A 95 5.15 13.45 10.67
CA GLU A 95 4.18 14.54 10.64
C GLU A 95 4.51 15.63 9.60
N SER A 96 5.70 15.55 8.99
CA SER A 96 6.15 16.46 7.94
C SER A 96 6.77 15.68 6.79
N ALA A 97 6.87 16.32 5.62
CA ALA A 97 7.41 15.71 4.42
C ALA A 97 8.47 16.60 3.77
N SER A 98 9.68 16.07 3.65
CA SER A 98 10.73 16.58 2.78
C SER A 98 10.79 15.69 1.53
N ILE A 99 10.54 16.32 0.38
CA ILE A 99 10.55 15.64 -0.92
C ILE A 99 11.67 16.25 -1.76
N SER A 100 12.46 15.41 -2.41
CA SER A 100 13.40 15.86 -3.44
C SER A 100 13.54 14.79 -4.53
N TRP A 101 13.72 15.23 -5.77
CA TRP A 101 13.97 14.32 -6.89
C TRP A 101 15.46 14.19 -7.14
N LYS A 102 15.95 12.95 -7.12
CA LYS A 102 17.34 12.64 -7.49
C LYS A 102 17.54 12.65 -9.00
N ASP A 103 16.51 12.19 -9.72
CA ASP A 103 16.43 12.16 -11.18
C ASP A 103 14.95 12.11 -11.62
N ASN A 104 14.69 11.83 -12.90
CA ASN A 104 13.35 11.79 -13.49
C ASN A 104 12.40 10.73 -12.90
N ASN A 105 12.93 9.70 -12.26
CA ASN A 105 12.19 8.53 -11.81
C ASN A 105 12.46 8.18 -10.33
N THR A 106 13.48 8.78 -9.72
CA THR A 106 13.87 8.49 -8.35
C THR A 106 13.57 9.67 -7.44
N VAL A 107 12.70 9.45 -6.45
CA VAL A 107 12.33 10.43 -5.44
C VAL A 107 12.87 10.04 -4.08
N ILE A 108 13.22 11.02 -3.27
CA ILE A 108 13.63 10.88 -1.87
C ILE A 108 12.54 11.53 -1.01
N ILE A 109 11.95 10.77 -0.11
CA ILE A 109 10.86 11.19 0.79
C ILE A 109 11.33 10.92 2.21
N ASN A 110 11.57 11.96 3.01
CA ASN A 110 12.06 11.83 4.39
C ASN A 110 13.28 10.89 4.53
N GLY A 111 14.18 10.92 3.54
CA GLY A 111 15.39 10.08 3.49
C GLY A 111 15.20 8.71 2.82
N HIS A 112 13.96 8.28 2.56
CA HIS A 112 13.69 7.05 1.81
C HIS A 112 13.76 7.29 0.31
N THR A 113 14.68 6.59 -0.38
CA THR A 113 14.85 6.66 -1.84
C THR A 113 13.96 5.62 -2.52
N LEU A 114 13.13 6.05 -3.48
CA LEU A 114 12.21 5.19 -4.22
C LEU A 114 12.28 5.45 -5.73
N ASP A 115 12.46 4.40 -6.52
CA ASP A 115 12.19 4.43 -7.95
C ASP A 115 10.69 4.34 -8.19
N VAL A 116 10.07 5.45 -8.58
CA VAL A 116 8.61 5.58 -8.71
C VAL A 116 8.01 4.66 -9.79
N THR A 117 8.81 3.98 -10.61
CA THR A 117 8.32 3.01 -11.59
C THR A 117 7.99 1.66 -10.99
N LYS A 118 8.69 1.26 -9.93
CA LYS A 118 8.65 -0.11 -9.37
C LYS A 118 8.52 -0.17 -7.85
N ASP A 119 9.05 0.81 -7.14
CA ASP A 119 9.15 0.77 -5.69
C ASP A 119 7.91 1.35 -5.01
N LYS A 120 7.71 0.89 -3.77
CA LYS A 120 6.82 1.47 -2.78
C LYS A 120 7.44 1.27 -1.40
N PHE A 121 7.26 2.24 -0.52
CA PHE A 121 7.60 2.14 0.88
C PHE A 121 6.33 2.00 1.72
N ASP A 122 6.30 0.98 2.57
CA ASP A 122 5.21 0.72 3.51
C ASP A 122 5.84 0.19 4.81
N PHE A 123 5.87 1.02 5.85
CA PHE A 123 6.48 0.67 7.14
C PHE A 123 5.91 -0.62 7.75
N ARG A 124 4.69 -1.04 7.35
CA ARG A 124 4.09 -2.29 7.84
C ARG A 124 4.81 -3.54 7.31
N ARG A 125 5.76 -3.38 6.39
CA ARG A 125 6.47 -4.46 5.70
C ARG A 125 7.99 -4.43 5.91
N HIS A 126 8.52 -3.50 6.70
CA HIS A 126 9.94 -3.29 6.95
C HIS A 126 10.20 -3.19 8.45
#